data_AF-A0A9D9LAH8-F1
#
_entry.id   AF-A0A9D9LAH8-F1
#
_cell.length_a   1.000
_cell.length_b   1.000
_cell.length_c   1.000
_cell.angle_alpha   90.00
_cell.angle_beta   90.00
_cell.angle_gamma   90.00
#
_symmetry.space_group_name_H-M   'P 1'
#
loop_
_entity.id
_entity.type
_entity.pdbx_description
1 polymer ?
#
loop_
_entity_poly.entity_id
_entity_poly.type
_entity_poly.pdbx_seq_one_letter_code
_entity_poly.pdbx_strand_id
1 'polypeptide(L)'
;MTTTSNYALRLQKSLLEEVKRIAAEENTTINQFINVAVAEKAAALRTEAYFREHAGRADLSDFHRILAKAGTEPPRPGDELTIDQNGEPESAP
;
A
#
# COMPACT_ATOMS: atom_id res chain seq x y z
N MET A 1 18.45 23.34 -4.41
CA MET A 1 18.63 23.55 -2.95
C MET A 1 17.32 23.19 -2.29
N THR A 2 17.30 22.16 -1.44
CA THR A 2 16.10 21.81 -0.68
C THR A 2 15.93 22.82 0.45
N THR A 3 14.85 23.60 0.43
CA THR A 3 14.58 24.59 1.47
C THR A 3 13.89 23.90 2.65
N THR A 4 14.59 23.76 3.78
CA THR A 4 14.03 23.16 4.99
C THR A 4 13.32 24.23 5.81
N SER A 5 12.00 24.13 5.96
CA SER A 5 11.24 24.94 6.92
C SER A 5 11.29 24.29 8.30
N ASN A 6 11.70 25.03 9.34
CA ASN A 6 11.65 24.54 10.71
C ASN A 6 10.20 24.63 11.24
N TYR A 7 9.62 23.49 11.62
CA TYR A 7 8.26 23.41 12.15
C TYR A 7 8.27 22.78 13.54
N ALA A 8 7.77 23.51 14.54
CA ALA A 8 7.68 23.02 15.91
C ALA A 8 6.47 22.08 16.07
N LEU A 9 6.73 20.77 16.03
CA LEU A 9 5.72 19.74 16.23
C LEU A 9 5.53 19.43 17.72
N ARG A 10 4.27 19.39 18.18
CA ARG A 10 3.92 18.93 19.53
C ARG A 10 3.38 17.51 19.45
N LEU A 11 4.04 16.58 20.14
CA LEU A 11 3.62 15.19 20.25
C LEU A 11 3.13 14.90 21.67
N GLN A 12 2.20 13.95 21.81
CA GLN A 12 1.87 13.39 23.11
C GLN A 12 3.13 12.76 23.72
N LYS A 13 3.28 12.85 25.05
CA LYS A 13 4.49 12.39 25.75
C LYS A 13 4.80 10.92 25.46
N SER A 14 3.81 10.04 25.53
CA SER A 14 3.96 8.61 25.24
C SER A 14 4.49 8.35 23.83
N LEU A 15 3.94 9.05 22.83
CA LEU A 15 4.37 8.94 21.44
C LEU A 15 5.80 9.44 21.24
N LEU A 16 6.18 10.53 21.91
CA LEU A 16 7.56 11.02 21.84
C LEU A 16 8.56 10.01 22.42
N GLU A 17 8.23 9.36 23.54
CA GLU A 17 9.09 8.31 24.12
C GLU A 17 9.18 7.07 23.22
N GLU A 18 8.09 6.70 22.56
CA GLU A 18 8.08 5.64 21.57
C GLU A 18 9.01 5.96 20.38
N VAL A 19 8.85 7.14 19.79
CA VAL A 19 9.66 7.60 18.65
C VAL A 19 11.14 7.67 19.01
N LYS A 20 11.49 8.10 20.24
CA LYS A 20 12.87 8.09 20.72
C LYS A 20 13.46 6.68 20.74
N ARG A 21 12.68 5.71 21.23
CA ARG A 21 13.13 4.32 21.31
C ARG A 21 13.36 3.73 19.92
N ILE A 22 12.40 3.89 19.02
CA ILE A 22 12.50 3.42 17.63
C ILE A 22 13.69 4.09 16.92
N ALA A 23 13.84 5.40 17.05
CA ALA A 23 14.96 6.11 16.44
C ALA A 23 16.33 5.61 16.94
N ALA A 24 16.42 5.24 18.23
CA ALA A 24 17.64 4.64 18.79
C ALA A 24 17.88 3.23 18.25
N GLU A 25 16.85 2.39 18.16
CA GLU A 25 16.91 1.04 17.60
C GLU A 25 17.36 1.06 16.12
N GLU A 26 16.83 2.01 15.34
CA GLU A 26 17.14 2.19 13.92
C GLU A 26 18.41 3.04 13.66
N ASN A 27 19.11 3.48 14.70
CA ASN A 27 20.30 4.34 14.60
C ASN A 27 20.07 5.63 13.77
N THR A 28 18.91 6.27 13.95
CA THR A 28 18.50 7.48 13.25
C THR A 28 18.18 8.62 14.23
N THR A 29 17.99 9.83 13.71
CA THR A 29 17.54 10.97 14.52
C THR A 29 16.02 11.05 14.55
N ILE A 30 15.45 11.60 15.63
CA ILE A 30 14.00 11.81 15.76
C ILE A 30 13.45 12.63 14.57
N ASN A 31 14.17 13.68 14.16
CA ASN A 31 13.72 14.52 13.04
C ASN A 31 13.74 13.77 11.70
N GLN A 32 14.76 12.95 11.47
CA GLN A 32 14.82 12.13 10.26
C GLN A 32 13.70 11.08 10.26
N PHE A 33 13.49 10.40 11.39
CA PHE A 33 12.38 9.46 11.55
C PHE A 33 11.02 10.12 11.25
N ILE A 34 10.74 11.28 11.87
CA ILE A 34 9.48 12.01 11.65
C ILE A 34 9.34 12.43 10.18
N ASN A 35 10.41 12.93 9.55
CA ASN A 35 10.36 13.34 8.15
C ASN A 35 10.02 12.17 7.21
N VAL A 36 10.65 11.00 7.42
CA VAL A 36 10.37 9.80 6.63
C VAL A 36 8.95 9.32 6.87
N ALA A 37 8.52 9.20 8.13
CA ALA A 37 7.16 8.78 8.48
C ALA A 37 6.08 9.70 7.88
N VAL A 38 6.31 11.01 7.85
CA VAL A 38 5.41 11.98 7.22
C VAL A 38 5.38 11.78 5.70
N ALA A 39 6.54 11.58 5.07
CA ALA A 39 6.62 11.31 3.64
C ALA A 39 5.87 10.02 3.26
N GLU A 40 6.06 8.95 4.04
CA GLU A 40 5.37 7.67 3.87
C GLU A 40 3.85 7.81 4.03
N LYS A 41 3.39 8.48 5.09
CA LYS A 41 1.96 8.70 5.30
C LYS A 41 1.33 9.52 4.16
N ALA A 42 2.04 10.55 3.69
CA ALA A 42 1.58 11.36 2.57
C ALA A 42 1.53 10.55 1.26
N ALA A 43 2.52 9.69 1.01
CA ALA A 43 2.54 8.80 -0.14
C ALA A 43 1.38 7.80 -0.08
N ALA A 44 1.15 7.15 1.06
CA ALA A 44 0.07 6.20 1.25
C ALA A 44 -1.31 6.84 0.99
N LEU A 45 -1.57 8.02 1.55
CA LEU A 45 -2.84 8.73 1.35
C LEU A 45 -3.05 9.18 -0.11
N ARG A 46 -1.99 9.60 -0.80
CA ARG A 46 -2.07 9.94 -2.23
C ARG A 46 -2.37 8.72 -3.09
N THR A 47 -1.70 7.60 -2.81
CA THR A 47 -1.93 6.34 -3.52
C THR A 47 -3.35 5.84 -3.32
N GLU A 48 -3.86 5.89 -2.09
CA GLU A 48 -5.26 5.54 -1.78
C GLU A 48 -6.25 6.42 -2.58
N ALA A 49 -6.03 7.74 -2.59
CA ALA A 49 -6.88 8.66 -3.34
C ALA A 49 -6.84 8.40 -4.86
N TYR A 50 -5.65 8.13 -5.40
CA TYR A 50 -5.47 7.78 -6.81
C TYR A 50 -6.27 6.53 -7.20
N PHE A 51 -6.14 5.44 -6.43
CA PHE A 51 -6.88 4.20 -6.71
C PHE A 51 -8.39 4.40 -6.59
N ARG A 52 -8.85 5.18 -5.60
CA ARG A 52 -10.28 5.49 -5.44
C ARG A 52 -10.83 6.22 -6.66
N GLU A 53 -10.13 7.25 -7.14
CA GLU A 53 -10.53 8.00 -8.32
C GLU A 53 -10.51 7.12 -9.58
N HIS A 54 -9.46 6.30 -9.73
CA HIS A 54 -9.31 5.42 -10.87
C HIS A 54 -10.38 4.33 -10.92
N ALA A 55 -10.68 3.71 -9.77
CA ALA A 55 -11.75 2.71 -9.65
C ALA A 55 -13.12 3.29 -10.04
N GLY A 56 -13.39 4.56 -9.70
CA GLY A 56 -14.63 5.24 -10.11
C GLY A 56 -14.77 5.46 -11.62
N ARG A 57 -13.68 5.35 -12.38
CA ARG A 57 -13.66 5.44 -13.86
C ARG A 57 -13.55 4.06 -14.53
N ALA A 58 -13.47 2.98 -13.77
CA ALA A 58 -13.30 1.65 -14.34
C ALA A 58 -14.58 1.17 -15.01
N ASP A 59 -14.45 0.60 -16.21
CA ASP A 59 -15.54 -0.12 -16.89
C ASP A 59 -15.23 -1.62 -16.84
N LEU A 60 -16.00 -2.34 -16.01
CA LEU A 60 -15.86 -3.79 -15.84
C LEU A 60 -16.20 -4.55 -17.13
N SER A 61 -17.07 -4.01 -17.98
CA SER A 61 -17.41 -4.63 -19.26
C SER A 61 -16.20 -4.62 -20.19
N ASP A 62 -15.49 -3.50 -20.23
CA ASP A 62 -14.25 -3.38 -20.99
C ASP A 62 -13.14 -4.25 -20.43
N PHE A 63 -13.03 -4.34 -19.10
CA PHE A 63 -12.13 -5.27 -18.43
C PHE A 63 -12.39 -6.73 -18.85
N HIS A 64 -13.64 -7.20 -18.78
CA HIS A 64 -14.01 -8.54 -19.22
C HIS A 64 -13.75 -8.76 -20.72
N ARG A 65 -14.02 -7.75 -21.55
CA ARG A 65 -13.74 -7.80 -23.00
C ARG A 65 -12.25 -7.95 -23.31
N ILE A 66 -11.38 -7.34 -22.49
CA ILE A 66 -9.93 -7.52 -22.61
C ILE A 66 -9.53 -8.92 -22.11
N LEU A 67 -10.03 -9.34 -20.95
CA LEU A 67 -9.74 -10.68 -20.41
C LEU A 67 -10.19 -11.82 -21.33
N ALA A 68 -11.32 -11.67 -22.03
CA ALA A 68 -11.79 -12.65 -23.02
C ALA A 68 -10.83 -12.84 -24.21
N LYS A 69 -9.84 -11.94 -24.38
CA LYS A 69 -8.77 -12.10 -25.37
C LYS A 69 -7.57 -12.87 -24.84
N ALA A 70 -7.46 -13.06 -23.52
CA ALA A 70 -6.50 -14.00 -22.97
C ALA A 70 -6.90 -15.39 -23.50
N GLY A 71 -5.98 -16.05 -24.21
CA GLY A 71 -6.27 -17.30 -24.91
C GLY A 71 -6.80 -18.39 -23.98
N THR A 72 -7.29 -19.48 -24.57
CA THR A 72 -7.87 -20.61 -23.83
C THR A 72 -6.83 -21.65 -23.41
N GLU A 73 -5.56 -21.25 -23.28
CA GLU A 73 -4.50 -22.16 -22.84
C GLU A 73 -4.77 -22.55 -21.38
N PRO A 74 -4.65 -23.84 -21.02
CA PRO A 74 -4.81 -24.24 -19.63
C PRO A 74 -3.79 -23.53 -18.72
N PRO A 75 -4.08 -23.37 -17.42
CA PRO A 75 -3.12 -22.87 -16.44
C PRO A 75 -1.80 -23.64 -16.52
N ARG A 76 -0.69 -22.95 -16.27
CA ARG A 76 0.61 -23.62 -16.17
C ARG A 76 0.63 -24.49 -14.90
N PRO A 77 1.48 -25.52 -14.85
CA PRO A 77 1.67 -26.29 -13.63
C PRO A 77 2.01 -25.37 -12.44
N GLY A 78 1.17 -25.38 -11.40
CA GLY A 78 1.25 -24.52 -10.22
C GLY A 78 0.34 -23.29 -10.22
N ASP A 79 -0.27 -22.94 -11.36
CA ASP A 79 -1.25 -21.84 -11.49
C ASP A 79 -2.70 -22.37 -11.45
N GLU A 80 -2.92 -23.64 -11.12
CA GLU A 80 -4.25 -24.22 -10.99
C GLU A 80 -5.00 -23.60 -9.80
N LEU A 81 -6.29 -23.30 -10.00
CA LEU A 81 -7.17 -22.89 -8.91
C LEU A 81 -7.28 -24.04 -7.90
N THR A 82 -6.92 -23.79 -6.64
CA THR A 82 -7.31 -24.70 -5.56
C THR A 82 -8.82 -24.59 -5.37
N ILE A 83 -9.48 -25.74 -5.28
CA ILE A 83 -10.94 -25.81 -5.13
C ILE A 83 -11.22 -26.23 -3.69
N ASP A 84 -12.07 -25.48 -3.01
CA ASP A 84 -12.48 -25.78 -1.66
C ASP A 84 -13.43 -27.00 -1.62
N GLN A 85 -13.78 -27.42 -0.40
CA GLN A 85 -14.66 -28.56 -0.14
C GLN A 85 -16.11 -28.38 -0.66
N ASN A 86 -16.50 -27.18 -1.07
CA ASN A 86 -17.82 -26.86 -1.62
C ASN A 86 -17.79 -26.81 -3.16
N GLY A 87 -16.64 -27.04 -3.78
CA GLY A 87 -16.47 -26.92 -5.23
C GLY A 87 -16.33 -25.47 -5.71
N GLU A 88 -16.10 -24.53 -4.79
CA GLU A 88 -15.80 -23.15 -5.11
C GLU A 88 -14.29 -22.98 -5.22
N PRO A 89 -13.77 -22.15 -6.14
CA PRO A 89 -12.36 -21.81 -6.11
C PRO A 89 -12.06 -21.22 -4.73
N GLU A 90 -11.15 -21.86 -3.99
CA GLU A 90 -10.65 -21.34 -2.72
C GLU A 90 -10.21 -19.91 -3.01
N SER A 91 -10.84 -18.96 -2.31
CA SER A 91 -10.66 -17.54 -2.58
C SER A 91 -9.16 -17.25 -2.65
N ALA A 92 -8.70 -16.89 -3.85
CA ALA A 92 -7.31 -16.52 -4.05
C ALA A 92 -6.92 -15.46 -3.00
N PRO A 93 -5.69 -15.47 -2.47
CA PRO A 93 -5.21 -14.40 -1.62
C PRO A 93 -5.36 -13.02 -2.29
#